data_AF-A0A2V6AH04-F1
#
_entry.id   AF-A0A2V6AH04-F1
#
_cell.length_a   1.000
_cell.length_b   1.000
_cell.length_c   1.000
_cell.angle_alpha   90.00
_cell.angle_beta   90.00
_cell.angle_gamma   90.00
#
_symmetry.space_group_name_H-M   'P 1'
#
loop_
_entity.id
_entity.type
_entity.pdbx_description
1 polymer ?
#
loop_
_entity_poly.entity_id
_entity_poly.type
_entity_poly.pdbx_seq_one_letter_code
_entity_poly.pdbx_strand_id
1 'polypeptide(L)'
;MGSLGGGFRAWLEVETAANRIAMTASKKPERITIRKEARMAEEKILTKHPLGKSGKNIDQKKYETLKKAILSALRNKELTHTELFNQLNKSLKSKFSGNISWYGETVKLDLEARKIIERTSSKPQKYRLK
;
A
#
# COMPACT_ATOMS: atom_id res chain seq x y z
N MET A 1 25.94 -42.56 -50.11
CA MET A 1 25.64 -41.93 -48.81
C MET A 1 24.31 -41.20 -48.96
N GLY A 2 23.34 -41.54 -48.11
CA GLY A 2 21.91 -41.37 -48.37
C GLY A 2 21.32 -40.00 -48.03
N SER A 3 20.09 -39.81 -48.52
CA SER A 3 19.10 -38.84 -48.04
C SER A 3 17.73 -39.47 -48.30
N LEU A 4 17.02 -39.93 -47.27
CA LEU A 4 15.98 -39.18 -46.55
C LEU A 4 14.98 -38.58 -47.56
N GLY A 5 13.79 -39.14 -47.73
CA GLY A 5 12.78 -39.23 -46.68
C GLY A 5 11.91 -37.97 -46.77
N GLY A 6 10.91 -37.98 -47.64
CA GLY A 6 10.00 -36.86 -47.88
C GLY A 6 8.55 -37.32 -47.79
N GLY A 7 8.03 -37.40 -46.57
CA GLY A 7 6.63 -37.67 -46.28
C GLY A 7 5.75 -36.48 -46.63
N PHE A 8 4.87 -36.71 -47.59
CA PHE A 8 3.67 -35.94 -47.89
C PHE A 8 2.82 -35.70 -46.63
N ARG A 9 2.52 -34.44 -46.32
CA ARG A 9 1.16 -33.86 -46.42
C ARG A 9 1.07 -32.49 -45.74
N ALA A 10 0.80 -31.50 -46.58
CA ALA A 10 0.17 -30.23 -46.22
C ALA A 10 -1.34 -30.42 -45.93
N TRP A 11 -1.97 -29.32 -45.49
CA TRP A 11 -3.41 -29.03 -45.19
C TRP A 11 -3.62 -28.81 -43.69
N LEU A 12 -4.11 -27.68 -43.17
CA LEU A 12 -5.01 -26.63 -43.68
C LEU A 12 -4.77 -25.34 -42.84
N GLU A 13 -4.41 -24.19 -43.42
CA GLU A 13 -5.30 -23.03 -43.69
C GLU A 13 -5.70 -22.28 -42.40
N VAL A 14 -5.36 -21.01 -42.15
CA VAL A 14 -5.60 -19.76 -42.91
C VAL A 14 -4.63 -18.69 -42.34
N GLU A 15 -3.85 -17.94 -43.13
CA GLU A 15 -4.23 -16.71 -43.86
C GLU A 15 -4.92 -15.65 -42.95
N THR A 16 -4.62 -14.35 -42.89
CA THR A 16 -3.90 -13.41 -43.76
C THR A 16 -3.86 -12.03 -43.05
N ALA A 17 -2.90 -11.18 -43.45
CA ALA A 17 -2.88 -9.71 -43.28
C ALA A 17 -2.65 -9.08 -41.88
N ALA A 18 -1.38 -8.90 -41.52
CA ALA A 18 -0.94 -7.75 -40.72
C ALA A 18 0.47 -7.30 -41.11
N ASN A 19 0.68 -7.10 -42.42
CA ASN A 19 1.86 -6.40 -42.91
C ASN A 19 1.50 -4.92 -43.06
N ARG A 20 2.26 -4.04 -42.40
CA ARG A 20 2.84 -2.78 -42.93
C ARG A 20 2.71 -1.52 -42.07
N ILE A 21 3.89 -1.04 -41.65
CA ILE A 21 4.37 0.35 -41.75
C ILE A 21 3.85 1.35 -40.70
N ALA A 22 4.69 1.66 -39.71
CA ALA A 22 5.40 2.96 -39.65
C ALA A 22 6.09 3.14 -38.28
N MET A 23 7.42 3.00 -38.28
CA MET A 23 8.27 3.72 -37.35
C MET A 23 8.13 5.22 -37.63
N THR A 24 7.68 6.02 -36.66
CA THR A 24 8.21 7.37 -36.37
C THR A 24 7.78 7.78 -34.94
N ALA A 25 8.63 8.56 -34.29
CA ALA A 25 8.46 9.20 -32.97
C ALA A 25 8.83 8.38 -31.72
N SER A 26 10.14 8.18 -31.58
CA SER A 26 10.93 8.48 -30.38
C SER A 26 10.19 9.16 -29.20
N LYS A 27 9.97 8.40 -28.10
CA LYS A 27 10.35 8.77 -26.71
C LYS A 27 9.96 7.67 -25.72
N LYS A 28 10.96 6.86 -25.31
CA LYS A 28 10.98 6.21 -23.98
C LYS A 28 11.02 7.34 -22.92
N PRO A 29 10.48 7.15 -21.69
CA PRO A 29 11.00 6.10 -20.83
C PRO A 29 9.94 5.31 -20.04
N GLU A 30 9.98 4.00 -20.24
CA GLU A 30 9.98 3.01 -19.15
C GLU A 30 10.77 3.56 -17.94
N ARG A 31 10.06 3.96 -16.88
CA ARG A 31 10.60 4.22 -15.53
C ARG A 31 9.41 4.29 -14.57
N ILE A 32 9.63 3.90 -13.32
CA ILE A 32 8.72 3.96 -12.17
C ILE A 32 7.86 2.70 -11.91
N THR A 33 8.42 1.49 -11.97
CA THR A 33 7.73 0.32 -11.38
C THR A 33 8.60 -0.61 -10.54
N ILE A 34 9.88 -0.32 -10.33
CA ILE A 34 10.77 -1.25 -9.63
C ILE A 34 11.72 -0.46 -8.72
N ARG A 35 11.32 -0.25 -7.45
CA ARG A 35 12.24 0.08 -6.33
C ARG A 35 11.57 0.12 -4.95
N LYS A 36 10.23 0.13 -4.87
CA LYS A 36 9.55 0.26 -3.56
C LYS A 36 9.36 -1.05 -2.79
N GLU A 37 9.62 -2.21 -3.41
CA GLU A 37 9.37 -3.52 -2.78
C GLU A 37 10.60 -4.17 -2.12
N ALA A 38 11.82 -3.65 -2.30
CA ALA A 38 13.06 -4.36 -1.93
C ALA A 38 13.80 -3.84 -0.68
N ARG A 39 13.16 -3.11 0.23
CA ARG A 39 13.68 -2.89 1.59
C ARG A 39 12.65 -3.30 2.63
N MET A 40 12.41 -4.61 2.70
CA MET A 40 11.77 -5.29 3.83
C MET A 40 12.78 -5.66 4.92
N ALA A 41 13.89 -4.92 5.01
CA ALA A 41 14.79 -4.95 6.16
C ALA A 41 14.06 -4.31 7.35
N GLU A 42 14.45 -4.66 8.58
CA GLU A 42 13.83 -4.23 9.84
C GLU A 42 14.04 -2.73 10.12
N GLU A 43 13.62 -1.86 9.20
CA GLU A 43 13.61 -0.43 9.43
C GLU A 43 12.63 -0.16 10.58
N LYS A 44 13.10 0.54 11.59
CA LYS A 44 12.25 1.01 12.68
C LYS A 44 11.99 2.49 12.48
N ILE A 45 10.76 2.91 12.72
CA ILE A 45 10.32 4.30 12.58
C ILE A 45 10.25 4.91 13.96
N LEU A 46 10.93 6.05 14.11
CA LEU A 46 10.70 6.95 15.23
C LEU A 46 9.43 7.77 14.96
N THR A 47 8.40 7.50 15.75
CA THR A 47 7.16 8.27 15.71
C THR A 47 7.36 9.68 16.28
N LYS A 48 6.45 10.59 15.94
CA LYS A 48 6.38 11.94 16.49
C LYS A 48 5.14 12.06 17.38
N HIS A 49 5.20 12.96 18.36
CA HIS A 49 4.06 13.27 19.21
C HIS A 49 3.66 14.75 19.01
N PRO A 50 2.37 15.09 18.88
CA PRO A 50 1.94 16.46 18.57
C PRO A 50 2.29 17.43 19.71
N LEU A 51 2.29 16.96 20.95
CA LEU A 51 2.72 17.72 22.13
C LEU A 51 4.25 17.80 22.33
N GLY A 52 5.06 17.52 21.30
CA GLY A 52 6.53 17.61 21.39
C GLY A 52 7.21 16.55 22.26
N LYS A 53 6.48 15.52 22.71
CA LYS A 53 7.04 14.39 23.47
C LYS A 53 7.88 13.49 22.55
N SER A 54 8.86 12.80 23.13
CA SER A 54 9.63 11.76 22.42
C SER A 54 8.68 10.66 21.97
N GLY A 55 8.62 10.41 20.66
CA GLY A 55 7.88 9.29 20.14
C GLY A 55 8.58 7.96 20.41
N LYS A 56 7.91 6.87 20.04
CA LYS A 56 8.40 5.51 20.22
C LYS A 56 8.99 4.98 18.93
N ASN A 57 9.99 4.13 19.07
CA ASN A 57 10.61 3.42 17.96
C ASN A 57 9.81 2.14 17.71
N ILE A 58 9.16 2.04 16.55
CA ILE A 58 8.25 0.95 16.19
C ILE A 58 8.73 0.33 14.89
N ASP A 59 8.62 -1.00 14.76
CA ASP A 59 8.91 -1.69 13.51
C ASP A 59 8.09 -1.10 12.36
N GLN A 60 8.74 -0.70 11.26
CA GLN A 60 8.09 -0.06 10.11
C GLN A 60 6.93 -0.90 9.58
N LYS A 61 7.07 -2.24 9.56
CA LYS A 61 6.01 -3.16 9.14
C LYS A 61 4.74 -3.01 10.00
N LYS A 62 4.88 -2.94 11.32
CA LYS A 62 3.76 -2.73 12.26
C LYS A 62 3.15 -1.35 12.09
N TYR A 63 4.00 -0.33 12.00
CA TYR A 63 3.58 1.05 11.78
C TYR A 63 2.78 1.21 10.50
N GLU A 64 3.29 0.71 9.37
CA GLU A 64 2.62 0.79 8.06
C GLU A 64 1.31 0.00 8.03
N THR A 65 1.26 -1.15 8.70
CA THR A 65 0.02 -1.94 8.83
C THR A 65 -1.07 -1.14 9.55
N LEU A 66 -0.74 -0.54 10.70
CA LEU A 66 -1.66 0.28 11.48
C LEU A 66 -2.04 1.57 10.76
N LYS A 67 -1.08 2.26 10.17
CA LYS A 67 -1.29 3.48 9.39
C LYS A 67 -2.26 3.20 8.23
N LYS A 68 -2.04 2.15 7.45
CA LYS A 68 -2.96 1.75 6.37
C LYS A 68 -4.36 1.44 6.90
N ALA A 69 -4.46 0.74 8.03
CA ALA A 69 -5.75 0.42 8.63
C ALA A 69 -6.50 1.67 9.12
N ILE A 70 -5.81 2.63 9.76
CA ILE A 70 -6.38 3.92 10.19
C ILE A 70 -6.82 4.73 8.97
N LEU A 71 -5.95 4.90 7.97
CA LEU A 71 -6.26 5.67 6.77
C LEU A 71 -7.44 5.06 6.01
N SER A 72 -7.49 3.73 5.91
CA SER A 72 -8.61 3.02 5.29
C SER A 72 -9.92 3.21 6.07
N ALA A 73 -9.86 3.17 7.40
CA ALA A 73 -11.02 3.39 8.25
C ALA A 73 -11.58 4.82 8.14
N LEU A 74 -10.70 5.82 7.99
CA LEU A 74 -11.06 7.23 7.87
C LEU A 74 -11.33 7.70 6.43
N ARG A 75 -11.11 6.84 5.43
CA ARG A 75 -11.24 7.21 4.01
C ARG A 75 -12.67 7.57 3.61
N ASN A 76 -13.64 6.83 4.13
CA ASN A 76 -15.05 6.95 3.74
C ASN A 76 -15.93 7.60 4.80
N LYS A 77 -15.43 7.75 6.03
CA LYS A 77 -16.18 8.27 7.17
C LYS A 77 -15.28 8.86 8.24
N GLU A 78 -15.77 9.87 8.91
CA GLU A 78 -15.15 10.39 10.13
C GLU A 78 -15.51 9.48 11.30
N LEU A 79 -14.51 9.01 12.03
CA LEU A 79 -14.72 8.06 13.14
C LEU A 79 -14.41 8.70 14.48
N THR A 80 -15.19 8.36 15.49
CA THR A 80 -14.80 8.64 16.88
C THR A 80 -13.60 7.77 17.30
N HIS A 81 -12.95 8.15 18.41
CA HIS A 81 -11.85 7.36 18.97
C HIS A 81 -12.26 5.88 19.17
N THR A 82 -13.41 5.65 19.80
CA THR A 82 -13.91 4.31 20.10
C THR A 82 -14.18 3.51 18.83
N GLU A 83 -14.82 4.11 17.82
CA GLU A 83 -15.12 3.43 16.56
C GLU A 83 -13.86 3.08 15.77
N LEU A 84 -12.88 3.99 15.72
CA LEU A 84 -11.61 3.76 15.06
C LEU A 84 -10.89 2.56 15.68
N PHE A 85 -10.79 2.51 17.01
CA PHE A 85 -10.14 1.41 17.72
C PHE A 85 -10.91 0.10 17.62
N ASN A 86 -12.24 0.15 17.61
CA ASN A 86 -13.05 -1.04 17.34
C ASN A 86 -12.79 -1.60 15.94
N GLN A 87 -12.70 -0.74 14.92
CA GLN A 87 -12.42 -1.15 13.55
C GLN A 87 -10.99 -1.67 13.40
N LEU A 88 -10.00 -1.06 14.07
CA LEU A 88 -8.63 -1.55 14.12
C LEU A 88 -8.55 -2.94 14.75
N ASN A 89 -9.16 -3.12 15.93
CA ASN A 89 -9.20 -4.41 16.60
C ASN A 89 -9.84 -5.46 15.70
N LYS A 90 -10.97 -5.17 15.05
CA LYS A 90 -11.61 -6.11 14.10
C LYS A 90 -10.71 -6.45 12.90
N SER A 91 -10.05 -5.46 12.30
CA SER A 91 -9.20 -5.65 11.12
C SER A 91 -7.87 -6.36 11.43
N LEU A 92 -7.35 -6.20 12.65
CA LEU A 92 -6.01 -6.62 13.03
C LEU A 92 -5.99 -7.78 14.03
N LYS A 93 -7.14 -8.22 14.56
CA LYS A 93 -7.27 -9.28 15.58
C LYS A 93 -6.41 -10.52 15.29
N SER A 94 -6.34 -10.95 14.03
CA SER A 94 -5.62 -12.15 13.60
C SER A 94 -4.33 -11.86 12.82
N LYS A 95 -4.10 -10.60 12.42
CA LYS A 95 -3.00 -10.21 11.53
C LYS A 95 -1.88 -9.44 12.22
N PHE A 96 -2.12 -8.96 13.43
CA PHE A 96 -1.18 -8.12 14.16
C PHE A 96 -0.69 -8.82 15.43
N SER A 97 0.63 -8.87 15.58
CA SER A 97 1.29 -9.33 16.80
C SER A 97 1.65 -8.13 17.69
N GLY A 98 1.03 -8.07 18.87
CA GLY A 98 1.28 -7.05 19.89
C GLY A 98 0.03 -6.31 20.37
N ASN A 99 0.23 -5.31 21.23
CA ASN A 99 -0.86 -4.53 21.82
C ASN A 99 -1.41 -3.48 20.85
N ILE A 100 -2.46 -3.83 20.11
CA ILE A 100 -3.11 -2.96 19.11
C ILE A 100 -3.50 -1.61 19.72
N SER A 101 -3.99 -1.58 20.96
CA SER A 101 -4.39 -0.32 21.61
C SER A 101 -3.19 0.62 21.82
N TRP A 102 -2.07 0.10 22.31
CA TRP A 102 -0.86 0.90 22.53
C TRP A 102 -0.21 1.38 21.22
N TYR A 103 -0.06 0.47 20.26
CA TYR A 103 0.51 0.82 18.96
C TYR A 103 -0.43 1.75 18.17
N GLY A 104 -1.73 1.48 18.20
CA GLY A 104 -2.75 2.31 17.54
C GLY A 104 -2.77 3.73 18.07
N GLU A 105 -2.65 3.92 19.39
CA GLU A 105 -2.57 5.25 20.00
C GLU A 105 -1.30 5.98 19.56
N THR A 106 -0.17 5.29 19.55
CA THR A 106 1.11 5.87 19.14
C THR A 106 1.09 6.29 17.66
N VAL A 107 0.58 5.43 16.77
CA VAL A 107 0.45 5.73 15.34
C VAL A 107 -0.55 6.86 15.11
N LYS A 108 -1.70 6.85 15.81
CA LYS A 108 -2.68 7.93 15.73
C LYS A 108 -2.04 9.28 16.07
N LEU A 109 -1.35 9.37 17.21
CA LEU A 109 -0.66 10.58 17.63
C LEU A 109 0.40 11.02 16.61
N ASP A 110 1.14 10.09 16.02
CA ASP A 110 2.10 10.40 14.94
C ASP A 110 1.42 10.96 13.69
N LEU A 111 0.26 10.41 13.30
CA LEU A 111 -0.51 10.93 12.18
C LEU A 111 -1.09 12.32 12.48
N GLU A 112 -1.51 12.58 13.72
CA GLU A 112 -1.93 13.92 14.17
C GLU A 112 -0.75 14.91 14.13
N ALA A 113 0.43 14.50 14.63
CA ALA A 113 1.64 15.33 14.63
C ALA A 113 2.11 15.67 13.21
N ARG A 114 1.97 14.73 12.28
CA ARG A 114 2.29 14.90 10.85
C ARG A 114 1.19 15.62 10.08
N LYS A 115 0.09 16.01 10.73
CA LYS A 115 -1.08 16.65 10.10
C LYS A 115 -1.69 15.81 8.96
N ILE A 116 -1.61 14.48 9.06
CA ILE A 116 -2.25 13.54 8.11
C ILE A 116 -3.72 13.34 8.49
N ILE A 117 -3.99 13.31 9.79
CA ILE A 117 -5.34 13.27 10.34
C ILE A 117 -5.53 14.47 11.26
N GLU A 118 -6.76 14.95 11.37
CA GLU A 118 -7.13 16.04 12.27
C GLU A 118 -8.41 15.71 13.04
N ARG A 119 -8.55 16.34 14.22
CA ARG A 119 -9.74 16.23 15.04
C ARG A 119 -10.75 17.26 14.60
N THR A 120 -12.00 16.85 14.49
CA THR A 120 -13.13 17.76 14.32
C THR A 120 -13.46 18.45 15.65
N SER A 121 -13.92 19.69 15.60
CA SER A 121 -14.38 20.45 16.78
C SER A 121 -15.76 19.98 17.29
N SER A 122 -16.35 18.95 16.68
CA SER A 122 -17.66 18.41 17.05
C SER A 122 -17.60 17.64 18.36
N LYS A 123 -18.74 17.55 19.07
CA LYS A 123 -18.93 16.65 20.22
C LYS A 123 -19.93 15.56 19.82
N PRO A 124 -19.54 14.27 19.83
CA PRO A 124 -18.22 13.73 20.15
C PRO A 124 -17.15 14.10 19.11
N GLN A 125 -15.88 14.14 19.56
CA GLN A 125 -14.74 14.40 18.68
C GLN A 125 -14.56 13.25 17.70
N LYS A 126 -14.45 13.59 16.42
CA LYS A 126 -14.17 12.64 15.35
C LYS A 126 -12.82 12.94 14.73
N TYR A 127 -12.26 11.94 14.07
CA TYR A 127 -11.04 12.07 13.28
C TYR A 127 -11.41 12.04 11.80
N ARG A 128 -10.74 12.89 11.02
CA ARG A 128 -10.85 12.91 9.55
C ARG A 128 -9.46 12.98 8.93
N LEU A 129 -9.38 12.58 7.66
CA LEU A 129 -8.17 12.80 6.86
C LEU A 129 -8.07 14.30 6.52
N LYS A 130 -6.85 14.84 6.57
CA LYS A 130 -6.55 16.21 6.15
C LYS A 130 -6.29 16.29 4.64
#